data_AF-A0A374AIQ5-F1
#
_entry.id   AF-A0A374AIQ5-F1
#
_cell.length_a   1.000
_cell.length_b   1.000
_cell.length_c   1.000
_cell.angle_alpha   90.00
_cell.angle_beta   90.00
_cell.angle_gamma   90.00
#
_symmetry.space_group_name_H-M   'P 1'
#
loop_
_entity.id
_entity.type
_entity.pdbx_description
1 polymer ?
#
loop_
_entity_poly.entity_id
_entity_poly.type
_entity_poly.pdbx_seq_one_letter_code
_entity_poly.pdbx_strand_id
1 'polypeptide(L)'
;MKITMGRTMKIVVAVLIVAVLAFVMLSPYSFEKYTASSKLIQVTSTDTVTKDANGKKKQQVYSFKQGDKKYTEIVNVLDQYSYHYTTKTLTNSSQMGESSKPQMIMLFGKKMLVISDSGEILLDDHVYRMGYSGGKDAKNMMKSINKILKSK
;
A
#
# COMPACT_ATOMS: atom_id res chain seq x y z
N MET A 1 18.62 6.34 42.30
CA MET A 1 17.25 6.26 42.84
C MET A 1 16.45 5.29 41.99
N LYS A 2 16.05 4.12 42.52
CA LYS A 2 15.17 3.17 41.81
C LYS A 2 13.73 3.60 42.08
N ILE A 3 13.05 4.18 41.10
CA ILE A 3 11.63 4.53 41.25
C ILE A 3 10.83 3.22 41.16
N THR A 4 10.45 2.69 42.31
CA THR A 4 9.57 1.52 42.38
C THR A 4 8.16 1.99 42.06
N MET A 5 7.76 1.78 40.82
CA MET A 5 6.50 2.27 40.28
C MET A 5 5.33 1.48 40.89
N GLY A 6 4.41 2.18 41.58
CA GLY A 6 3.22 1.59 42.19
C GLY A 6 2.28 0.98 41.13
N ARG A 7 1.43 0.02 41.55
CA ARG A 7 0.53 -0.73 40.65
C ARG A 7 -0.33 0.18 39.76
N THR A 8 -0.87 1.26 40.32
CA THR A 8 -1.67 2.26 39.58
C THR A 8 -0.86 2.96 38.49
N MET A 9 0.38 3.35 38.80
CA MET A 9 1.25 4.04 37.84
C MET A 9 1.63 3.12 36.66
N LYS A 10 1.88 1.83 36.91
CA LYS A 10 2.12 0.83 35.85
C LYS A 10 0.92 0.69 34.90
N ILE A 11 -0.30 0.70 35.45
CA ILE A 11 -1.53 0.63 34.66
C ILE A 11 -1.67 1.88 33.79
N VAL A 12 -1.45 3.07 34.37
CA VAL A 12 -1.50 4.35 33.61
C VAL A 12 -0.52 4.34 32.45
N VAL A 13 0.73 3.92 32.69
CA VAL A 13 1.74 3.85 31.63
C VAL A 13 1.39 2.81 30.57
N ALA A 14 0.87 1.64 30.95
CA ALA A 14 0.41 0.64 29.98
C ALA A 14 -0.73 1.19 29.10
N VAL A 15 -1.72 1.88 29.68
CA VAL A 15 -2.82 2.49 28.93
C VAL A 15 -2.31 3.57 27.98
N LEU A 16 -1.37 4.41 28.41
CA LEU A 16 -0.75 5.43 27.54
C LEU A 16 -0.01 4.80 26.36
N ILE A 17 0.75 3.73 26.58
CA ILE A 17 1.46 3.02 25.50
C ILE A 17 0.46 2.47 24.47
N VAL A 18 -0.62 1.82 24.93
CA VAL A 18 -1.66 1.28 24.05
C VAL A 18 -2.35 2.39 23.25
N ALA A 19 -2.65 3.53 23.90
CA ALA A 19 -3.25 4.68 23.22
C ALA A 19 -2.35 5.26 22.13
N VAL A 20 -1.03 5.38 22.39
CA VAL A 20 -0.06 5.84 21.39
C VAL A 20 0.05 4.84 20.22
N LEU A 21 0.14 3.54 20.50
CA LEU A 21 0.19 2.51 19.45
C LEU A 21 -1.08 2.52 18.59
N ALA A 22 -2.25 2.64 19.21
CA ALA A 22 -3.51 2.76 18.50
C ALA A 22 -3.53 4.02 17.61
N PHE A 23 -3.08 5.16 18.13
CA PHE A 23 -2.99 6.40 17.35
C PHE A 23 -2.07 6.24 16.13
N VAL A 24 -0.91 5.61 16.29
CA VAL A 24 0.04 5.37 15.19
C VAL A 24 -0.55 4.44 14.13
N MET A 25 -1.23 3.36 14.54
CA MET A 25 -1.91 2.43 13.63
C MET A 25 -3.15 3.06 12.97
N LEU A 26 -3.79 4.02 13.64
CA LEU A 26 -4.99 4.69 13.14
C LEU A 26 -4.68 5.87 12.21
N SER A 27 -3.46 6.38 12.25
CA SER A 27 -3.03 7.53 11.45
C SER A 27 -2.99 7.18 9.96
N PRO A 28 -3.61 7.99 9.08
CA PRO A 28 -3.48 7.83 7.64
C PRO A 28 -2.13 8.36 7.13
N TYR A 29 -1.50 7.61 6.24
CA TYR A 29 -0.27 7.98 5.55
C TYR A 29 -0.52 8.14 4.05
N SER A 30 0.06 9.17 3.46
CA SER A 30 -0.03 9.48 2.04
C SER A 30 1.03 8.74 1.21
N PHE A 31 0.70 8.47 -0.06
CA PHE A 31 1.62 7.92 -1.05
C PHE A 31 2.61 8.94 -1.63
N GLU A 32 2.49 10.23 -1.27
CA GLU A 32 3.33 11.32 -1.77
C GLU A 32 4.83 11.02 -1.66
N LYS A 33 5.26 10.40 -0.55
CA LYS A 33 6.68 10.02 -0.35
C LYS A 33 7.20 9.05 -1.42
N TYR A 34 6.32 8.26 -2.03
CA TYR A 34 6.66 7.30 -3.08
C TYR A 34 6.62 7.94 -4.46
N THR A 35 5.65 8.84 -4.70
CA THR A 35 5.45 9.49 -6.00
C THR A 35 6.41 10.67 -6.22
N ALA A 36 6.62 11.52 -5.23
CA ALA A 36 7.32 12.81 -5.35
C ALA A 36 8.78 12.70 -5.82
N SER A 37 9.44 11.57 -5.56
CA SER A 37 10.85 11.37 -5.91
C SER A 37 11.08 10.70 -7.27
N SER A 38 10.03 10.25 -7.95
CA SER A 38 10.18 9.39 -9.12
C SER A 38 9.98 10.10 -10.45
N LYS A 39 11.02 10.05 -11.29
CA LYS A 39 10.95 10.50 -12.70
C LYS A 39 10.25 9.49 -13.61
N LEU A 40 10.04 8.25 -13.16
CA LEU A 40 9.49 7.16 -13.96
C LEU A 40 8.57 6.27 -13.10
N ILE A 41 7.37 5.99 -13.59
CA ILE A 41 6.49 4.98 -13.01
C ILE A 41 6.43 3.80 -13.96
N GLN A 42 6.65 2.59 -13.44
CA GLN A 42 6.28 1.37 -14.13
C GLN A 42 5.12 0.71 -13.41
N VAL A 43 4.07 0.34 -14.13
CA VAL A 43 2.90 -0.33 -13.58
C VAL A 43 2.76 -1.69 -14.26
N THR A 44 2.85 -2.74 -13.46
CA THR A 44 2.55 -4.11 -13.88
C THR A 44 1.19 -4.48 -13.31
N SER A 45 0.22 -4.67 -14.20
CA SER A 45 -1.13 -5.10 -13.83
C SER A 45 -1.33 -6.57 -14.21
N THR A 46 -1.75 -7.41 -13.27
CA THR A 46 -2.20 -8.77 -13.58
C THR A 46 -3.68 -8.72 -13.87
N ASP A 47 -4.04 -8.55 -15.14
CA ASP A 47 -5.43 -8.65 -15.55
C ASP A 47 -5.89 -10.10 -15.39
N THR A 48 -6.93 -10.34 -14.60
CA THR A 48 -7.58 -11.66 -14.53
C THR A 48 -8.37 -11.98 -15.80
N VAL A 49 -8.59 -10.99 -16.66
CA VAL A 49 -9.49 -11.06 -17.82
C VAL A 49 -8.79 -11.61 -19.07
N THR A 50 -7.49 -11.38 -19.23
CA THR A 50 -6.73 -11.85 -20.39
C THR A 50 -5.91 -13.08 -20.04
N LYS A 51 -6.49 -14.26 -20.32
CA LYS A 51 -5.73 -15.51 -20.41
C LYS A 51 -4.95 -15.50 -21.72
N ASP A 52 -3.67 -15.85 -21.69
CA ASP A 52 -2.96 -16.21 -22.91
C ASP A 52 -3.51 -17.51 -23.50
N ALA A 53 -3.03 -17.91 -24.68
CA ALA A 53 -3.49 -19.12 -25.37
C ALA A 53 -3.32 -20.40 -24.51
N ASN A 54 -2.55 -20.34 -23.42
CA ASN A 54 -2.26 -21.43 -22.50
C ASN A 54 -2.97 -21.28 -21.15
N GLY A 55 -3.90 -20.32 -21.01
CA GLY A 55 -4.68 -20.12 -19.79
C GLY A 55 -3.95 -19.35 -18.68
N LYS A 56 -2.71 -18.87 -18.90
CA LYS A 56 -1.95 -18.08 -17.91
C LYS A 56 -2.36 -16.60 -17.99
N LYS A 57 -2.40 -15.93 -16.83
CA LYS A 57 -2.72 -14.51 -16.72
C LYS A 57 -1.64 -13.70 -17.45
N LYS A 58 -2.03 -12.87 -18.44
CA LYS A 58 -1.10 -11.94 -19.08
C LYS A 58 -0.74 -10.82 -18.10
N GLN A 59 0.55 -10.67 -17.82
CA GLN A 59 1.09 -9.46 -17.21
C GLN A 59 1.36 -8.43 -18.31
N GLN A 60 0.85 -7.22 -18.14
CA GLN A 60 1.19 -6.09 -19.00
C GLN A 60 1.94 -5.06 -18.17
N VAL A 61 3.07 -4.59 -18.71
CA VAL A 61 3.92 -3.58 -18.11
C VAL A 61 3.72 -2.28 -18.87
N TYR A 62 3.34 -1.24 -18.15
CA TYR A 62 3.18 0.12 -18.66
C TYR A 62 4.26 1.00 -18.04
N SER A 63 4.86 1.92 -18.81
CA SER A 63 5.86 2.84 -18.29
C SER A 63 5.55 4.27 -18.70
N PHE A 64 5.63 5.19 -17.74
CA PHE A 64 5.35 6.62 -17.93
C PHE A 64 6.43 7.46 -17.26
N LYS A 65 6.81 8.56 -17.90
CA LYS A 65 7.75 9.54 -17.37
C LYS A 65 7.00 10.67 -16.68
N GLN A 66 7.67 11.31 -15.73
CA GLN A 66 7.18 12.54 -15.13
C GLN A 66 6.97 13.59 -16.22
N GLY A 67 5.77 14.19 -16.24
CA GLY A 67 5.32 15.09 -17.31
C GLY A 67 4.30 14.45 -18.25
N ASP A 68 4.23 13.11 -18.33
CA ASP A 68 3.18 12.42 -19.09
C ASP A 68 1.82 12.64 -18.43
N LYS A 69 0.77 12.85 -19.22
CA LYS A 69 -0.60 12.99 -18.70
C LYS A 69 -1.00 11.80 -17.83
N LYS A 70 -0.71 10.58 -18.29
CA LYS A 70 -1.01 9.34 -17.56
C LYS A 70 -0.20 9.20 -16.27
N TYR A 71 1.02 9.72 -16.22
CA TYR A 71 1.80 9.78 -14.99
C TYR A 71 1.04 10.60 -13.94
N THR A 72 0.63 11.82 -14.30
CA THR A 72 -0.06 12.73 -13.39
C THR A 72 -1.41 12.15 -12.93
N GLU A 73 -2.17 11.54 -13.84
CA GLU A 73 -3.44 10.89 -13.49
C GLU A 73 -3.23 9.71 -12.52
N ILE A 74 -2.18 8.90 -12.69
CA ILE A 74 -1.87 7.81 -11.76
C ILE A 74 -1.50 8.36 -10.37
N VAL A 75 -0.66 9.39 -10.31
CA VAL A 75 -0.30 10.05 -9.03
C VAL A 75 -1.53 10.63 -8.35
N ASN A 76 -2.38 11.34 -9.10
CA ASN A 76 -3.62 11.90 -8.57
C ASN A 76 -4.58 10.83 -8.03
N VAL A 77 -4.60 9.63 -8.62
CA VAL A 77 -5.37 8.51 -8.06
C VAL A 77 -4.76 8.06 -6.74
N LEU A 78 -3.43 7.90 -6.64
CA LEU A 78 -2.78 7.51 -5.39
C LEU A 78 -3.02 8.51 -4.27
N ASP A 79 -3.01 9.81 -4.57
CA ASP A 79 -3.21 10.88 -3.60
C ASP A 79 -4.63 10.89 -2.99
N GLN A 80 -5.59 10.21 -3.61
CA GLN A 80 -6.95 10.04 -3.07
C GLN A 80 -7.05 8.96 -1.99
N TYR A 81 -6.00 8.13 -1.83
CA TYR A 81 -6.00 7.04 -0.87
C TYR A 81 -4.91 7.23 0.18
N SER A 82 -5.13 6.63 1.33
CA SER A 82 -4.16 6.57 2.42
C SER A 82 -3.97 5.13 2.87
N TYR A 83 -2.79 4.85 3.42
CA TYR A 83 -2.48 3.57 4.04
C TYR A 83 -2.15 3.73 5.52
N HIS A 84 -2.10 2.62 6.24
CA HIS A 84 -1.96 2.57 7.69
C HIS A 84 -0.94 1.53 8.11
N TYR A 85 -0.32 1.75 9.27
CA TYR A 85 0.49 0.76 9.94
C TYR A 85 -0.36 -0.44 10.35
N THR A 86 0.25 -1.62 10.27
CA THR A 86 -0.31 -2.87 10.78
C THR A 86 0.62 -3.45 11.84
N THR A 87 0.16 -4.48 12.54
CA THR A 87 1.03 -5.29 13.40
C THR A 87 2.22 -5.86 12.64
N LYS A 88 2.03 -6.26 11.37
CA LYS A 88 3.10 -6.76 10.49
C LYS A 88 4.14 -5.70 10.19
N THR A 89 3.73 -4.44 10.07
CA THR A 89 4.66 -3.33 9.89
C THR A 89 5.54 -3.15 11.13
N LEU A 90 4.94 -3.24 12.33
CA LEU A 90 5.70 -3.11 13.58
C LEU A 90 6.73 -4.24 13.79
N THR A 91 6.47 -5.42 13.22
CA THR A 91 7.40 -6.55 13.25
C THR A 91 8.30 -6.61 12.01
N ASN A 92 8.37 -5.54 11.20
CA ASN A 92 9.15 -5.47 9.96
C ASN A 92 8.92 -6.66 9.00
N SER A 93 7.68 -7.13 8.91
CA SER A 93 7.33 -8.26 8.05
C SER A 93 7.11 -7.79 6.61
N SER A 94 7.73 -8.50 5.68
CA SER A 94 7.50 -8.42 4.23
C SER A 94 6.45 -9.42 3.75
N GLN A 95 5.93 -10.27 4.64
CA GLN A 95 5.05 -11.37 4.29
C GLN A 95 3.57 -10.93 4.25
N MET A 96 3.07 -10.72 3.03
CA MET A 96 1.64 -10.56 2.78
C MET A 96 0.89 -11.85 3.16
N GLY A 97 -0.36 -11.72 3.60
CA GLY A 97 -1.20 -12.86 3.94
C GLY A 97 -1.49 -13.74 2.71
N GLU A 98 -1.78 -15.02 2.94
CA GLU A 98 -2.02 -15.99 1.86
C GLU A 98 -3.20 -15.61 0.94
N SER A 99 -4.19 -14.90 1.48
CA SER A 99 -5.33 -14.36 0.73
C SER A 99 -5.01 -13.08 -0.06
N SER A 100 -3.87 -12.44 0.22
CA SER A 100 -3.45 -11.14 -0.33
C SER A 100 -2.61 -11.31 -1.59
N LYS A 101 -3.18 -11.95 -2.62
CA LYS A 101 -2.46 -12.19 -3.87
C LYS A 101 -2.13 -10.85 -4.56
N PRO A 102 -0.86 -10.58 -4.92
CA PRO A 102 -0.49 -9.39 -5.67
C PRO A 102 -1.30 -9.27 -6.96
N GLN A 103 -1.93 -8.11 -7.17
CA GLN A 103 -2.70 -7.82 -8.39
C GLN A 103 -2.14 -6.66 -9.20
N MET A 104 -1.45 -5.74 -8.54
CA MET A 104 -0.80 -4.60 -9.19
C MET A 104 0.53 -4.33 -8.50
N ILE A 105 1.59 -4.17 -9.31
CA ILE A 105 2.93 -3.78 -8.85
C ILE A 105 3.26 -2.45 -9.51
N MET A 106 3.71 -1.48 -8.73
CA MET A 106 4.10 -0.16 -9.18
C MET A 106 5.53 0.11 -8.73
N LEU A 107 6.39 0.49 -9.67
CA LEU A 107 7.76 0.87 -9.40
C LEU A 107 7.90 2.38 -9.59
N PHE A 108 8.33 3.06 -8.53
CA PHE A 108 8.64 4.48 -8.49
C PHE A 108 10.16 4.64 -8.36
N GLY A 109 10.87 4.49 -9.48
CA GLY A 109 12.33 4.42 -9.47
C GLY A 109 12.80 3.17 -8.71
N LYS A 110 13.37 3.36 -7.51
CA LYS A 110 13.83 2.26 -6.64
C LYS A 110 12.77 1.77 -5.65
N LYS A 111 11.67 2.51 -5.50
CA LYS A 111 10.62 2.18 -4.53
C LYS A 111 9.58 1.28 -5.16
N MET A 112 9.07 0.33 -4.39
CA MET A 112 8.08 -0.64 -4.85
C MET A 112 6.80 -0.53 -4.03
N LEU A 113 5.68 -0.47 -4.74
CA LEU A 113 4.34 -0.62 -4.19
C LEU A 113 3.70 -1.88 -4.80
N VAL A 114 3.36 -2.84 -3.97
CA VAL A 114 2.54 -4.01 -4.35
C VAL A 114 1.17 -3.88 -3.72
N ILE A 115 0.12 -4.04 -4.51
CA ILE A 115 -1.27 -3.92 -4.06
C ILE A 115 -1.97 -5.27 -4.26
N SER A 116 -2.63 -5.73 -3.20
CA SER A 116 -3.52 -6.88 -3.25
C SER A 116 -4.98 -6.47 -3.13
N ASP A 117 -5.89 -7.38 -3.47
CA ASP A 117 -7.34 -7.16 -3.36
C ASP A 117 -7.90 -7.35 -1.93
N SER A 118 -7.07 -7.76 -0.98
CA SER A 118 -7.41 -7.87 0.45
C SER A 118 -7.28 -6.54 1.20
N GLY A 119 -6.64 -5.55 0.58
CA GLY A 119 -6.26 -4.28 1.19
C GLY A 119 -4.86 -4.28 1.79
N GLU A 120 -4.18 -5.42 1.91
CA GLU A 120 -2.75 -5.42 2.24
C GLU A 120 -1.94 -4.87 1.06
N ILE A 121 -0.96 -4.03 1.38
CA ILE A 121 -0.01 -3.48 0.42
C ILE A 121 1.41 -3.75 0.93
N LEU A 122 2.36 -3.88 0.01
CA LEU A 122 3.79 -3.94 0.33
C LEU A 122 4.41 -2.63 -0.16
N LEU A 123 5.05 -1.90 0.75
CA LEU A 123 5.80 -0.68 0.44
C LEU A 123 7.23 -0.88 0.93
N ASP A 124 8.20 -0.88 0.01
CA ASP A 124 9.63 -1.06 0.30
C ASP A 124 9.89 -2.18 1.32
N ASP A 125 9.37 -3.37 1.01
CA ASP A 125 9.46 -4.62 1.80
C ASP A 125 8.72 -4.63 3.15
N HIS A 126 7.88 -3.64 3.44
CA HIS A 126 7.06 -3.61 4.66
C HIS A 126 5.58 -3.72 4.32
N VAL A 127 4.88 -4.59 5.02
CA VAL A 127 3.43 -4.75 4.84
C VAL A 127 2.69 -3.63 5.55
N TYR A 128 1.83 -2.93 4.81
CA TYR A 128 0.88 -1.94 5.31
C TYR A 128 -0.54 -2.34 4.90
N ARG A 129 -1.52 -1.53 5.28
CA ARG A 129 -2.92 -1.74 4.89
C ARG A 129 -3.55 -0.49 4.34
N MET A 130 -4.27 -0.64 3.24
CA MET A 130 -5.15 0.37 2.68
C MET A 130 -6.61 0.07 3.04
N GLY A 131 -7.22 0.97 3.80
CA GLY A 131 -8.55 0.80 4.38
C GLY A 131 -8.59 -0.20 5.55
N TYR A 132 -9.42 0.07 6.57
CA TYR A 132 -9.55 -0.82 7.73
C TYR A 132 -10.33 -2.10 7.42
N SER A 133 -11.33 -2.02 6.55
CA SER A 133 -12.32 -3.09 6.33
C SER A 133 -12.22 -3.68 4.93
N GLY A 134 -11.44 -4.76 4.80
CA GLY A 134 -11.24 -5.47 3.54
C GLY A 134 -10.40 -4.67 2.54
N GLY A 135 -10.49 -5.04 1.25
CA GLY A 135 -9.71 -4.41 0.18
C GLY A 135 -10.55 -3.59 -0.79
N LYS A 136 -11.64 -2.98 -0.32
CA LYS A 136 -12.51 -2.14 -1.16
C LYS A 136 -11.72 -0.98 -1.78
N ASP A 137 -10.97 -0.26 -0.96
CA ASP A 137 -10.16 0.88 -1.41
C ASP A 137 -9.07 0.40 -2.38
N ALA A 138 -8.43 -0.74 -2.09
CA ALA A 138 -7.45 -1.35 -2.98
C ALA A 138 -8.03 -1.71 -4.35
N LYS A 139 -9.21 -2.33 -4.37
CA LYS A 139 -9.94 -2.63 -5.60
C LYS A 139 -10.30 -1.37 -6.37
N ASN A 140 -10.77 -0.33 -5.69
CA ASN A 140 -11.17 0.94 -6.33
C ASN A 140 -9.96 1.68 -6.91
N MET A 141 -8.85 1.72 -6.18
CA MET A 141 -7.60 2.32 -6.64
C MET A 141 -7.07 1.56 -7.87
N MET A 142 -6.95 0.24 -7.80
CA MET A 142 -6.52 -0.60 -8.93
C MET A 142 -7.43 -0.44 -10.15
N LYS A 143 -8.75 -0.38 -9.95
CA LYS A 143 -9.72 -0.17 -11.03
C LYS A 143 -9.54 1.20 -11.70
N SER A 144 -9.30 2.24 -10.91
CA SER A 144 -9.08 3.60 -11.41
C SER A 144 -7.77 3.69 -12.21
N ILE A 145 -6.69 3.12 -11.69
CA ILE A 145 -5.40 3.02 -12.40
C ILE A 145 -5.57 2.22 -13.70
N ASN A 146 -6.20 1.05 -13.66
CA ASN A 146 -6.42 0.23 -14.87
C ASN A 146 -7.23 0.97 -15.95
N LYS A 147 -8.17 1.83 -15.57
CA LYS A 147 -8.90 2.69 -16.52
C LYS A 147 -7.96 3.68 -17.22
N ILE A 148 -7.02 4.28 -16.48
CA ILE A 148 -6.00 5.18 -17.04
C ILE A 148 -5.06 4.42 -17.98
N LEU A 149 -4.58 3.24 -17.57
CA LEU A 149 -3.67 2.42 -18.38
C LEU A 149 -4.27 2.07 -19.75
N LYS A 150 -5.55 1.69 -19.75
CA LYS A 150 -6.30 1.26 -20.96
C LYS A 150 -6.92 2.41 -21.76
N SER A 151 -6.88 3.64 -21.24
CA SER A 151 -7.34 4.81 -22.00
C SER A 151 -6.44 5.04 -23.22
N LYS A 152 -7.03 5.47 -24.33
CA LYS A 152 -6.28 5.78 -25.56
C LYS A 152 -5.52 7.08 -25.40
#